data_AF-A0A1H0CNU1-F1
#
_entry.id   AF-A0A1H0CNU1-F1
#
_cell.length_a   1.000
_cell.length_b   1.000
_cell.length_c   1.000
_cell.angle_alpha   90.00
_cell.angle_beta   90.00
_cell.angle_gamma   90.00
#
_symmetry.space_group_name_H-M   'P 1'
#
loop_
_entity.id
_entity.type
_entity.pdbx_description
1 polymer ?
#
loop_
_entity_poly.entity_id
_entity_poly.type
_entity_poly.pdbx_seq_one_letter_code
_entity_poly.pdbx_strand_id
1 'polypeptide(L)'
;MEEKIDSILKHMARSQHELARLLEAKRFVIVHMATMVEQIPDKDHSLGDIESLMEHSLGITKGVTGYLTSLADLTEALADNLAPIMKILKEDEESSEE
;
A
#
# COMPACT_ATOMS: atom_id res chain seq x y z
N MET A 1 -26.14 25.74 -4.20
CA MET A 1 -26.33 24.49 -3.41
C MET A 1 -26.05 23.27 -4.28
N GLU A 2 -26.56 23.21 -5.52
CA GLU A 2 -26.23 22.16 -6.50
C GLU A 2 -24.74 22.03 -6.82
N GLU A 3 -24.00 23.12 -7.06
CA GLU A 3 -22.55 23.05 -7.32
C GLU A 3 -21.74 22.39 -6.18
N LYS A 4 -22.17 22.59 -4.93
CA LYS A 4 -21.53 21.97 -3.76
C LYS A 4 -21.76 20.46 -3.75
N ILE A 5 -22.97 20.02 -4.09
CA ILE A 5 -23.32 18.59 -4.18
C ILE A 5 -22.55 17.94 -5.34
N ASP A 6 -22.44 18.62 -6.47
CA ASP A 6 -21.73 18.12 -7.66
C ASP A 6 -20.22 17.99 -7.42
N SER A 7 -19.62 18.95 -6.70
CA SER A 7 -18.23 18.90 -6.28
C SER A 7 -17.94 17.74 -5.33
N ILE A 8 -18.82 17.51 -4.35
CA ILE A 8 -18.73 16.39 -3.41
C ILE A 8 -18.83 15.04 -4.14
N LEU A 9 -19.76 14.90 -5.08
CA LEU A 9 -19.90 13.68 -5.88
C LEU A 9 -18.67 13.41 -6.74
N LYS A 10 -18.07 14.44 -7.35
CA LYS A 10 -16.79 14.31 -8.07
C LYS A 10 -15.65 13.85 -7.16
N HIS A 11 -15.56 14.40 -5.95
CA HIS A 11 -14.54 14.01 -4.98
C HIS A 11 -14.75 12.58 -4.47
N MET A 12 -15.99 12.17 -4.23
CA MET A 12 -16.32 10.80 -3.86
C MET A 12 -15.99 9.80 -4.97
N ALA A 13 -16.35 10.12 -6.22
CA ALA A 13 -16.03 9.27 -7.36
C ALA A 13 -14.51 9.09 -7.52
N ARG A 14 -13.74 10.17 -7.36
CA ARG A 14 -12.28 10.12 -7.35
C ARG A 14 -11.74 9.29 -6.19
N SER A 15 -12.25 9.52 -4.98
CA SER A 15 -11.85 8.79 -3.78
C SER A 15 -12.10 7.28 -3.90
N GLN A 16 -13.26 6.87 -4.45
CA GLN A 16 -13.57 5.46 -4.69
C GLN A 16 -12.66 4.82 -5.74
N HIS A 17 -12.30 5.56 -6.80
CA HIS A 17 -11.36 5.09 -7.82
C HIS A 17 -9.98 4.83 -7.22
N GLU A 18 -9.49 5.74 -6.38
CA GLU A 18 -8.20 5.59 -5.70
C GLU A 18 -8.24 4.47 -4.65
N LEU A 19 -9.37 4.28 -3.97
CA LEU A 19 -9.57 3.16 -3.03
C LEU A 19 -9.48 1.81 -3.75
N ALA A 20 -10.05 1.71 -4.97
CA ALA A 20 -9.95 0.51 -5.80
C ALA A 20 -8.49 0.23 -6.22
N ARG A 21 -7.74 1.26 -6.62
CA ARG A 21 -6.30 1.14 -6.93
C ARG A 21 -5.49 0.67 -5.71
N LEU A 22 -5.81 1.18 -4.53
CA LEU A 22 -5.14 0.79 -3.29
C LEU A 22 -5.44 -0.67 -2.90
N LEU A 23 -6.67 -1.13 -3.11
CA LEU A 23 -7.06 -2.54 -2.90
C LEU A 23 -6.33 -3.48 -3.88
N GLU A 24 -6.20 -3.08 -5.15
CA GLU A 24 -5.42 -3.81 -6.16
C GLU A 24 -3.95 -3.94 -5.72
N ALA A 25 -3.32 -2.86 -5.27
CA ALA A 25 -1.95 -2.89 -4.75
C ALA A 25 -1.81 -3.80 -3.51
N LYS A 26 -2.74 -3.72 -2.56
CA LYS A 26 -2.75 -4.59 -1.37
C LYS A 26 -2.88 -6.07 -1.70
N ARG A 27 -3.58 -6.41 -2.79
CA ARG A 27 -3.69 -7.80 -3.24
C ARG A 27 -2.31 -8.41 -3.53
N PHE A 28 -1.40 -7.66 -4.14
CA PHE A 28 -0.04 -8.15 -4.41
C PHE A 28 0.73 -8.45 -3.12
N VAL A 29 0.63 -7.58 -2.12
CA VAL A 29 1.25 -7.78 -0.81
C VAL A 29 0.70 -9.02 -0.09
N ILE A 30 -0.62 -9.19 -0.07
CA ILE A 30 -1.28 -10.33 0.59
C ILE A 30 -0.88 -11.65 -0.09
N VAL A 31 -0.91 -11.69 -1.42
CA VAL A 31 -0.49 -12.88 -2.18
C VAL A 31 0.96 -13.20 -1.89
N HIS A 32 1.86 -12.21 -1.95
CA HIS A 32 3.29 -12.41 -1.69
C HIS A 32 3.58 -12.87 -0.25
N MET A 33 2.86 -12.32 0.75
CA MET A 33 2.98 -12.77 2.13
C MET A 33 2.47 -14.20 2.33
N ALA A 34 1.37 -14.59 1.68
CA ALA A 34 0.89 -15.97 1.71
C ALA A 34 1.93 -16.93 1.13
N THR A 35 2.59 -16.56 0.03
CA THR A 35 3.68 -17.36 -0.57
C THR A 35 4.89 -17.46 0.35
N MET A 36 5.26 -16.41 1.08
CA MET A 36 6.35 -16.46 2.07
C MET A 36 6.02 -17.40 3.24
N VAL A 37 4.78 -17.38 3.74
CA VAL A 37 4.35 -18.28 4.82
C VAL A 37 4.36 -19.73 4.36
N GLU A 38 3.95 -20.00 3.12
CA GLU A 38 4.00 -21.35 2.53
C GLU A 38 5.43 -21.90 2.39
N GLN A 39 6.44 -21.03 2.31
CA GLN A 39 7.85 -21.40 2.29
C GLN A 39 8.44 -21.69 3.68
N ILE A 40 7.67 -21.49 4.76
CA ILE A 40 8.09 -21.82 6.12
C ILE A 40 7.65 -23.27 6.41
N PRO A 41 8.58 -24.22 6.63
CA PRO A 41 8.22 -25.63 6.85
C PRO A 41 7.40 -25.81 8.14
N ASP A 42 6.18 -26.34 8.02
CA ASP A 42 5.26 -26.56 9.15
C ASP A 42 5.77 -27.61 10.15
N LYS A 43 6.59 -28.57 9.70
CA LYS A 43 7.17 -29.65 10.51
C LYS A 43 8.46 -30.18 9.87
N ASP A 44 9.62 -29.80 10.39
CA ASP A 44 10.74 -30.69 10.81
C ASP A 44 11.99 -29.83 11.09
N HIS A 45 12.64 -30.05 12.23
CA HIS A 45 13.74 -29.24 12.78
C HIS A 45 15.12 -29.61 12.19
N SER A 46 15.19 -29.88 10.89
CA SER A 46 16.48 -29.85 10.20
C SER A 46 16.44 -28.70 9.22
N LEU A 47 17.18 -27.62 9.48
CA LEU A 47 17.38 -26.49 8.56
C LEU A 47 18.09 -26.89 7.25
N GLY A 48 18.11 -28.19 6.91
CA GLY A 48 18.85 -28.79 5.81
C GLY A 48 20.36 -28.61 5.96
N ASP A 49 21.08 -28.98 4.90
CA ASP A 49 22.48 -28.56 4.71
C ASP A 49 22.56 -27.02 4.64
N ILE A 50 23.74 -26.47 4.92
CA ILE A 50 24.00 -25.01 4.94
C ILE A 50 23.46 -24.30 3.69
N GLU A 51 23.51 -24.98 2.54
CA GLU A 51 23.02 -24.48 1.26
C GLU A 51 21.50 -24.23 1.27
N SER A 52 20.71 -25.15 1.85
CA SER A 52 19.25 -24.99 2.03
C SER A 52 18.93 -23.81 2.94
N LEU A 53 19.65 -23.67 4.05
CA LEU A 53 19.47 -22.52 4.95
C LEU A 53 19.79 -21.18 4.25
N MET A 54 20.83 -21.17 3.41
CA MET A 54 21.21 -20.01 2.61
C MET A 54 20.12 -19.65 1.60
N GLU A 55 19.56 -20.64 0.89
CA GLU A 55 18.47 -20.43 -0.07
C GLU A 55 17.21 -19.90 0.60
N HIS A 56 16.78 -20.47 1.73
CA HIS A 56 15.63 -19.99 2.49
C HIS A 56 15.86 -18.57 3.02
N SER A 57 17.05 -18.28 3.56
CA SER A 57 17.38 -16.93 4.06
C SER A 57 17.40 -15.90 2.93
N LEU A 58 17.87 -16.28 1.73
CA LEU A 58 17.81 -15.43 0.54
C LEU A 58 16.37 -15.21 0.08
N GLY A 59 15.54 -16.25 0.12
CA GLY A 59 14.10 -16.19 -0.19
C GLY A 59 13.37 -15.21 0.71
N ILE A 60 13.55 -15.31 2.03
CA ILE A 60 12.98 -14.39 3.01
C ILE A 60 13.48 -12.96 2.77
N THR A 61 14.79 -12.79 2.55
CA THR A 61 15.37 -11.46 2.30
C THR A 61 14.76 -10.80 1.06
N LYS A 62 14.67 -11.53 -0.06
CA LYS A 62 13.98 -11.06 -1.28
C LYS A 62 12.52 -10.74 -1.00
N GLY A 63 11.88 -11.58 -0.19
CA GLY A 63 10.51 -11.41 0.26
C GLY A 63 10.29 -10.07 0.98
N VAL A 64 11.12 -9.80 1.99
CA VAL A 64 11.13 -8.55 2.77
C VAL A 64 11.45 -7.33 1.89
N THR A 65 12.45 -7.43 1.01
CA THR A 65 12.77 -6.35 0.06
C THR A 65 11.57 -6.02 -0.83
N GLY A 66 10.91 -7.03 -1.40
CA GLY A 66 9.73 -6.83 -2.24
C GLY A 66 8.56 -6.19 -1.48
N TYR A 67 8.36 -6.57 -0.21
CA TYR A 67 7.37 -5.93 0.66
C TYR A 67 7.68 -4.44 0.88
N LEU A 68 8.93 -4.10 1.22
CA LEU A 68 9.34 -2.71 1.46
C LEU A 68 9.20 -1.84 0.21
N THR A 69 9.53 -2.38 -0.98
CA THR A 69 9.30 -1.68 -2.25
C THR A 69 7.81 -1.42 -2.47
N SER A 70 6.96 -2.43 -2.31
CA SER A 70 5.51 -2.28 -2.47
C SER A 70 4.91 -1.29 -1.48
N LEU A 71 5.46 -1.21 -0.26
CA LEU A 71 5.06 -0.23 0.75
C LEU A 71 5.46 1.20 0.35
N ALA A 72 6.65 1.38 -0.23
CA ALA A 72 7.10 2.68 -0.74
C ALA A 72 6.16 3.19 -1.85
N ASP A 73 5.84 2.33 -2.83
CA ASP A 73 4.91 2.67 -3.91
C ASP A 73 3.53 3.07 -3.37
N LEU A 74 3.05 2.37 -2.34
CA LEU A 74 1.80 2.73 -1.66
C LEU A 74 1.88 4.11 -0.98
N THR A 75 2.97 4.40 -0.28
CA THR A 75 3.13 5.69 0.40
C THR A 75 3.21 6.86 -0.58
N GLU A 76 3.82 6.66 -1.75
CA GLU A 76 3.86 7.64 -2.83
C GLU A 76 2.46 7.88 -3.39
N ALA A 77 1.71 6.81 -3.69
CA ALA A 77 0.34 6.92 -4.17
C ALA A 77 -0.59 7.62 -3.17
N LEU A 78 -0.40 7.40 -1.86
CA LEU A 78 -1.14 8.12 -0.82
C LEU A 78 -0.78 9.59 -0.80
N ALA A 79 0.50 9.94 -0.90
CA ALA A 79 0.96 11.32 -0.92
C ALA A 79 0.38 12.09 -2.13
N ASP A 80 0.42 11.50 -3.32
CA ASP A 80 -0.12 12.10 -4.55
C ASP A 80 -1.63 12.41 -4.47
N ASN A 81 -2.36 11.57 -3.74
CA ASN A 81 -3.81 11.72 -3.60
C ASN A 81 -4.23 12.60 -2.42
N LEU A 82 -3.48 12.59 -1.32
CA LEU A 82 -3.79 13.37 -0.12
C LEU A 82 -3.21 14.80 -0.17
N ALA A 83 -2.06 15.02 -0.82
CA ALA A 83 -1.44 16.34 -0.89
C ALA A 83 -2.35 17.42 -1.52
N PRO A 84 -3.09 17.16 -2.62
CA PRO A 84 -4.04 18.12 -3.16
C PRO A 84 -5.19 18.43 -2.20
N ILE A 85 -5.69 17.43 -1.48
CA ILE A 85 -6.77 17.60 -0.50
C ILE A 85 -6.30 18.45 0.68
N MET A 86 -5.11 18.16 1.21
CA MET A 86 -4.50 18.95 2.28
C MET A 86 -4.24 20.40 1.86
N LYS A 87 -3.87 20.63 0.59
CA LYS A 87 -3.69 21.97 0.05
C LYS A 87 -5.02 22.74 0.01
N ILE A 88 -6.08 22.11 -0.49
CA ILE A 88 -7.43 22.73 -0.53
C ILE A 88 -7.93 23.05 0.88
N LEU A 89 -7.75 22.14 1.85
CA LEU A 89 -8.17 22.37 3.24
C LEU A 89 -7.45 23.57 3.88
N LYS A 90 -6.15 23.74 3.61
CA LYS A 90 -5.39 24.91 4.09
C LYS A 90 -5.86 26.21 3.45
N GLU A 91 -6.12 26.21 2.14
CA GLU A 91 -6.62 27.39 1.43
C GLU A 91 -8.03 27.79 1.90
N ASP A 92 -8.89 26.82 2.27
CA ASP A 92 -10.23 27.07 2.82
C ASP A 92 -10.17 27.67 4.24
N GLU A 93 -9.24 27.20 5.09
CA GLU A 93 -8.98 27.78 6.42
C GLU A 93 -8.47 29.23 6.33
N GLU A 94 -7.50 29.50 5.44
CA GLU A 94 -6.96 30.86 5.24
C GLU A 94 -8.01 31.83 4.68
N SER A 95 -8.90 31.37 3.79
CA SER A 95 -9.99 32.19 3.24
C SER A 95 -11.15 32.46 4.21
N SER A 96 -11.20 31.72 5.33
CA SER A 96 -12.22 31.86 6.37
C SER A 96 -11.78 32.81 7.51
N GLU A 97 -10.51 33.22 7.53
CA GLU A 97 -9.92 34.15 8.52
C GLU A 97 -9.78 35.60 8.03
N GLU A 98 -10.07 35.89 6.75
CA GLU A 98 -10.20 37.25 6.16
C GLU A 98 -11.67 37.71 6.04
#